data_AF-A0A5C1PW49-F1
#
_entry.id   AF-A0A5C1PW49-F1
#
_cell.length_a   1.000
_cell.length_b   1.000
_cell.length_c   1.000
_cell.angle_alpha   90.00
_cell.angle_beta   90.00
_cell.angle_gamma   90.00
#
_symmetry.space_group_name_H-M   'P 1'
#
loop_
_entity.id
_entity.type
_entity.pdbx_description
1 polymer ?
#
loop_
_entity_poly.entity_id
_entity_poly.type
_entity_poly.pdbx_seq_one_letter_code
_entity_poly.pdbx_strand_id
1 'polypeptide(L)'
;MGRLAGVAAQPRPEAEDPVESCLRPLRRSRMRAARAGPISPHVTGCGSIDRVKPTALPSTSNAARRALADRPEHLPSLDGLRGLAIVLVLLHNLDVLAPAADRPLAVALLKETLYVGWIGVQLFFVLSGYLITRGLLASRGQPGWMRDFLVKRGLRILPLYWIALLLLTVALPMLGVTLPHPSHFSTAWLWLHLSNWTTPFEPGGGPLPHVWSLSVEEQFYLLWPLLLWRMGLRDVWLLCLVLIAASPLARLLMLNLGLPQEAVYTFTISRIDALAAGAALAVWDAGRALHGATRWRSAHLLRLAIALLLLTAAFSGGFRRLGDAAQIGGYTLLTLSCTGVIAWAVLVDCAHARGALQGGASRLLRGRVLASFGRYSYAIYLFHKPVHDLIGLPLLRQLTGSDSSADPAVAMLYLLASGTLCWAIGWLSWRLIERPALALRRHWLSRPAPSTQAPAPAAPPLDHATSAVARGRADAARRRGFRAPARPSWAILPRARPARSR
;
A
#
# COMPACT_ATOMS: atom_id res chain seq x y z
N MET A 1 -48.08 35.39 -28.64
CA MET A 1 -48.15 36.85 -28.37
C MET A 1 -47.00 37.17 -27.42
N GLY A 2 -46.00 38.02 -27.62
CA GLY A 2 -45.45 38.85 -28.73
C GLY A 2 -43.97 39.14 -28.38
N ARG A 3 -42.99 39.00 -29.30
CA ARG A 3 -42.22 40.07 -30.01
C ARG A 3 -41.92 41.32 -29.14
N LEU A 4 -40.68 41.77 -28.96
CA LEU A 4 -39.76 42.40 -29.95
C LEU A 4 -38.30 42.46 -29.40
N ALA A 5 -37.29 42.08 -30.21
CA ALA A 5 -36.23 42.93 -30.82
C ALA A 5 -34.99 43.20 -29.92
N GLY A 6 -33.72 43.02 -30.30
CA GLY A 6 -33.07 42.84 -31.60
C GLY A 6 -32.13 44.01 -31.88
N VAL A 7 -30.81 43.82 -31.73
CA VAL A 7 -29.77 44.65 -32.38
C VAL A 7 -28.59 43.75 -32.78
N ALA A 8 -28.25 43.81 -34.07
CA ALA A 8 -27.11 43.18 -34.73
C ALA A 8 -26.34 44.24 -35.53
N ALA A 9 -25.02 44.04 -35.71
CA ALA A 9 -24.09 44.52 -36.77
C ALA A 9 -22.70 44.84 -36.14
N GLN A 10 -21.59 44.08 -36.27
CA GLN A 10 -20.69 43.81 -37.42
C GLN A 10 -20.03 45.06 -38.07
N PRO A 11 -18.89 44.98 -38.80
CA PRO A 11 -17.57 44.31 -38.58
C PRO A 11 -16.34 45.19 -39.05
N ARG A 12 -15.13 44.59 -39.14
CA ARG A 12 -13.89 44.96 -39.93
C ARG A 12 -12.72 45.70 -39.22
N PRO A 13 -11.47 45.71 -39.77
CA PRO A 13 -10.80 44.83 -40.76
C PRO A 13 -9.35 44.37 -40.39
N GLU A 14 -8.77 43.65 -41.34
CA GLU A 14 -7.45 43.01 -41.54
C GLU A 14 -6.18 43.89 -41.45
N ALA A 15 -5.03 43.23 -41.24
CA ALA A 15 -3.76 43.35 -41.99
C ALA A 15 -2.75 42.31 -41.41
N GLU A 16 -2.49 41.18 -42.08
CA GLU A 16 -1.40 40.92 -43.05
C GLU A 16 0.05 41.02 -42.49
N ASP A 17 0.63 39.85 -42.15
CA ASP A 17 1.80 39.18 -42.78
C ASP A 17 3.18 39.92 -42.95
N PRO A 18 4.30 39.27 -43.38
CA PRO A 18 5.09 38.21 -42.75
C PRO A 18 6.65 38.47 -42.79
N VAL A 19 7.46 37.43 -42.50
CA VAL A 19 8.82 37.15 -43.09
C VAL A 19 10.13 37.55 -42.35
N GLU A 20 11.00 36.53 -42.24
CA GLU A 20 12.48 36.45 -42.26
C GLU A 20 13.41 36.84 -41.09
N SER A 21 14.15 35.79 -40.70
CA SER A 21 15.62 35.65 -40.72
C SER A 21 16.48 36.59 -39.85
N CYS A 22 17.28 35.98 -38.98
CA CYS A 22 18.74 36.05 -39.16
C CYS A 22 19.46 34.96 -38.35
N LEU A 23 19.90 33.92 -39.05
CA LEU A 23 21.07 33.14 -38.68
C LEU A 23 22.31 34.02 -38.83
N ARG A 24 23.17 34.11 -37.80
CA ARG A 24 24.61 34.33 -38.02
C ARG A 24 25.47 33.52 -37.04
N PRO A 25 26.37 32.67 -37.57
CA PRO A 25 27.48 32.07 -36.85
C PRO A 25 28.79 32.85 -37.10
N LEU A 26 29.85 32.39 -36.42
CA LEU A 26 31.29 32.63 -36.64
C LEU A 26 31.94 33.82 -35.90
N ARG A 27 32.89 33.49 -35.02
CA ARG A 27 34.33 33.70 -35.34
C ARG A 27 35.27 32.94 -34.39
N ARG A 28 36.12 32.12 -35.02
CA ARG A 28 37.38 31.59 -34.50
C ARG A 28 38.44 32.70 -34.38
N SER A 29 39.39 32.50 -33.48
CA SER A 29 40.84 32.83 -33.50
C SER A 29 41.27 33.26 -32.09
N ARG A 30 42.36 32.78 -31.48
CA ARG A 30 43.71 32.59 -32.02
C ARG A 30 44.46 31.45 -31.34
N MET A 31 45.26 30.78 -32.16
CA MET A 31 46.39 29.93 -31.78
C MET A 31 47.51 30.73 -31.10
N ARG A 32 48.27 30.06 -30.22
CA ARG A 32 49.71 30.28 -30.07
C ARG A 32 50.42 28.92 -30.10
N ALA A 33 51.21 28.73 -31.16
CA ALA A 33 52.36 27.83 -31.22
C ALA A 33 53.52 28.45 -30.39
N ALA A 34 54.65 27.84 -30.03
CA ALA A 34 55.35 26.63 -30.41
C ALA A 34 56.43 26.37 -29.33
N ARG A 35 56.92 25.13 -29.20
CA ARG A 35 58.36 24.79 -29.34
C ARG A 35 58.58 23.30 -29.12
N ALA A 36 59.21 22.69 -30.12
CA ALA A 36 59.71 21.32 -30.13
C ALA A 36 61.18 21.28 -29.67
N GLY A 37 61.59 20.14 -29.11
CA GLY A 37 62.97 19.73 -28.81
C GLY A 37 63.04 18.19 -28.77
N PRO A 38 64.21 17.58 -29.04
CA PRO A 38 64.31 16.43 -29.95
C PRO A 38 64.31 15.03 -29.31
N ILE A 39 64.14 14.06 -30.20
CA ILE A 39 64.02 12.60 -30.01
C ILE A 39 65.37 11.95 -29.63
N SER A 40 65.35 10.94 -28.75
CA SER A 40 66.17 9.71 -28.87
C SER A 40 65.57 8.54 -28.05
N PRO A 41 65.80 7.27 -28.46
CA PRO A 41 64.98 6.12 -28.09
C PRO A 41 65.63 5.18 -27.06
N HIS A 42 64.88 4.14 -26.69
CA HIS A 42 65.17 3.02 -25.76
C HIS A 42 64.69 3.22 -24.32
N VAL A 43 63.67 2.43 -23.95
CA VAL A 43 63.80 1.31 -23.00
C VAL A 43 62.58 0.40 -23.18
N THR A 44 62.87 -0.87 -23.39
CA THR A 44 61.97 -2.02 -23.41
C THR A 44 61.42 -2.33 -22.02
N GLY A 45 60.13 -2.64 -21.94
CA GLY A 45 59.59 -3.52 -20.90
C GLY A 45 58.47 -2.93 -20.04
N CYS A 46 57.43 -3.74 -19.88
CA CYS A 46 56.56 -3.89 -18.69
C CYS A 46 55.08 -3.57 -18.92
N GLY A 47 54.24 -4.53 -18.50
CA GLY A 47 52.89 -4.27 -18.02
C GLY A 47 51.78 -4.55 -19.02
N SER A 48 51.27 -5.76 -18.99
CA SER A 48 49.88 -6.03 -19.34
C SER A 48 48.97 -4.99 -18.69
N ILE A 49 48.27 -4.20 -19.50
CA ILE A 49 47.22 -3.30 -19.03
C ILE A 49 46.11 -4.19 -18.48
N ASP A 50 46.14 -4.42 -17.17
CA ASP A 50 44.99 -4.92 -16.44
C ASP A 50 43.82 -4.00 -16.80
N ARG A 51 42.83 -4.56 -17.49
CA ARG A 51 41.51 -3.94 -17.58
C ARG A 51 41.07 -3.70 -16.15
N VAL A 52 41.14 -2.44 -15.73
CA VAL A 52 40.40 -1.95 -14.57
C VAL A 52 38.95 -2.32 -14.85
N LYS A 53 38.48 -3.42 -14.26
CA LYS A 53 37.06 -3.76 -14.23
C LYS A 53 36.38 -2.52 -13.69
N PRO A 54 35.38 -1.95 -14.38
CA PRO A 54 34.65 -0.82 -13.83
C PRO A 54 34.10 -1.30 -12.49
N THR A 55 34.62 -0.73 -11.41
CA THR A 55 34.13 -0.95 -10.06
C THR A 55 32.70 -0.45 -10.08
N ALA A 56 31.76 -1.38 -10.26
CA ALA A 56 30.34 -1.06 -10.24
C ALA A 56 30.08 -0.37 -8.91
N LEU A 57 29.81 0.95 -8.95
CA LEU A 57 29.26 1.68 -7.82
C LEU A 57 28.14 0.81 -7.26
N PRO A 58 28.11 0.50 -5.96
CA PRO A 58 27.05 -0.29 -5.39
C PRO A 58 25.75 0.41 -5.75
N SER A 59 25.02 -0.14 -6.73
CA SER A 59 23.80 0.50 -7.21
C SER A 59 22.93 0.72 -5.98
N THR A 60 22.32 1.89 -5.87
CA THR A 60 21.41 2.25 -4.77
C THR A 60 20.36 1.17 -4.48
N SER A 61 20.08 0.31 -5.47
CA SER A 61 19.29 -0.92 -5.32
C SER A 61 19.85 -1.91 -4.30
N ASN A 62 21.16 -2.21 -4.30
CA ASN A 62 21.76 -3.18 -3.37
C ASN A 62 21.71 -2.69 -1.91
N ALA A 63 21.84 -1.37 -1.70
CA ALA A 63 21.74 -0.77 -0.36
C ALA A 63 20.29 -0.84 0.19
N ALA A 64 19.30 -0.49 -0.63
CA ALA A 64 17.88 -0.57 -0.28
C ALA A 64 17.46 -2.00 0.07
N ARG A 65 17.90 -2.97 -0.75
CA ARG A 65 17.63 -4.39 -0.51
C ARG A 65 18.24 -4.90 0.78
N ARG A 66 19.51 -4.59 1.04
CA ARG A 66 20.18 -4.96 2.29
C ARG A 66 19.45 -4.37 3.49
N ALA A 67 19.05 -3.10 3.42
CA ALA A 67 18.28 -2.45 4.49
C ALA A 67 16.93 -3.13 4.75
N LEU A 68 16.23 -3.60 3.71
CA LEU A 68 14.98 -4.34 3.85
C LEU A 68 15.18 -5.81 4.24
N ALA A 69 16.33 -6.41 3.95
CA ALA A 69 16.66 -7.78 4.35
C ALA A 69 16.85 -7.90 5.87
N ASP A 70 17.30 -6.84 6.54
CA ASP A 70 17.43 -6.77 8.00
C ASP A 70 16.08 -6.56 8.72
N ARG A 71 14.98 -6.37 7.96
CA ARG A 71 13.63 -6.19 8.51
C ARG A 71 12.91 -7.53 8.66
N PRO A 72 11.97 -7.66 9.61
CA PRO A 72 11.11 -8.83 9.65
C PRO A 72 10.34 -8.97 8.33
N GLU A 73 10.35 -10.17 7.77
CA GLU A 73 9.67 -10.49 6.51
C GLU A 73 8.16 -10.22 6.63
N HIS A 74 7.61 -10.51 7.81
CA HIS A 74 6.21 -10.32 8.16
C HIS A 74 6.04 -9.25 9.25
N LEU A 75 5.09 -8.34 9.05
CA LEU A 75 4.76 -7.24 9.97
C LEU A 75 3.33 -7.45 10.51
N PRO A 76 3.16 -8.14 11.66
CA PRO A 76 1.84 -8.55 12.15
C PRO A 76 0.92 -7.36 12.44
N SER A 77 1.45 -6.21 12.82
CA SER A 77 0.63 -5.02 13.08
C SER A 77 -0.05 -4.49 11.80
N LEU A 78 0.53 -4.74 10.62
CA LEU A 78 -0.09 -4.36 9.34
C LEU A 78 -1.28 -5.25 8.99
N ASP A 79 -1.25 -6.54 9.34
CA ASP A 79 -2.43 -7.40 9.23
C ASP A 79 -3.54 -6.91 10.16
N GLY A 80 -3.20 -6.46 11.37
CA GLY A 80 -4.11 -5.78 12.28
C GLY A 80 -4.72 -4.52 11.66
N LEU A 81 -3.92 -3.64 11.07
CA LEU A 81 -4.42 -2.43 10.42
C LEU A 81 -5.33 -2.74 9.24
N ARG A 82 -5.04 -3.77 8.45
CA ARG A 82 -5.95 -4.27 7.41
C ARG A 82 -7.26 -4.79 8.00
N GLY A 83 -7.18 -5.50 9.13
CA GLY A 83 -8.35 -5.96 9.86
C GLY A 83 -9.22 -4.82 10.37
N LEU A 84 -8.61 -3.77 10.91
CA LEU A 84 -9.31 -2.57 11.32
C LEU A 84 -9.96 -1.87 10.13
N ALA A 85 -9.22 -1.71 9.03
CA ALA A 85 -9.72 -1.09 7.81
C ALA A 85 -10.96 -1.80 7.26
N ILE A 86 -10.96 -3.14 7.20
CA ILE A 86 -12.13 -3.88 6.70
C ILE A 86 -13.31 -3.82 7.67
N VAL A 87 -13.07 -3.83 8.98
CA VAL A 87 -14.15 -3.65 9.97
C VAL A 87 -14.79 -2.28 9.79
N LEU A 88 -14.01 -1.21 9.64
CA LEU A 88 -14.54 0.13 9.35
C LEU A 88 -15.39 0.16 8.06
N VAL A 89 -14.93 -0.50 7.00
CA VAL A 89 -15.70 -0.62 5.75
C VAL A 89 -17.03 -1.33 5.99
N LEU A 90 -17.05 -2.43 6.77
CA LEU A 90 -18.27 -3.15 7.11
C LEU A 90 -19.23 -2.26 7.91
N LEU A 91 -18.72 -1.54 8.92
CA LEU A 91 -19.53 -0.60 9.71
C LEU A 91 -20.22 0.45 8.82
N HIS A 92 -19.51 0.98 7.83
CA HIS A 92 -20.06 1.97 6.90
C HIS A 92 -21.09 1.39 5.94
N ASN A 93 -20.79 0.24 5.35
CA ASN A 93 -21.55 -0.28 4.22
C ASN A 93 -22.70 -1.20 4.61
N LEU A 94 -22.71 -1.70 5.84
CA LEU A 94 -23.79 -2.52 6.42
C LEU A 94 -24.67 -1.70 7.38
N ASP A 95 -24.55 -0.38 7.38
CA ASP A 95 -25.36 0.52 8.21
C ASP A 95 -26.82 0.54 7.76
N VAL A 96 -27.69 0.00 8.62
CA VAL A 96 -29.15 -0.03 8.43
C VAL A 96 -29.88 0.80 9.47
N LEU A 97 -29.16 1.58 10.29
CA LEU A 97 -29.76 2.42 11.31
C LEU A 97 -30.41 3.63 10.64
N ALA A 98 -31.73 3.79 10.74
CA ALA A 98 -32.45 4.86 10.05
C ALA A 98 -31.94 6.26 10.46
N PRO A 99 -32.01 7.31 9.62
CA PRO A 99 -31.80 8.68 10.08
C PRO A 99 -32.99 9.12 10.95
N ALA A 100 -32.78 9.68 12.14
CA ALA A 100 -33.86 10.29 12.92
C ALA A 100 -33.33 11.43 13.78
N ALA A 101 -34.04 12.57 13.77
CA ALA A 101 -33.63 13.81 14.42
C ALA A 101 -33.74 13.75 15.95
N ASP A 102 -34.69 12.98 16.48
CA ASP A 102 -35.05 13.01 17.91
C ASP A 102 -34.42 11.88 18.74
N ARG A 103 -33.23 11.39 18.33
CA ARG A 103 -32.60 10.25 19.01
C ARG A 103 -31.76 10.65 20.23
N PRO A 104 -31.61 9.74 21.21
CA PRO A 104 -30.62 9.90 22.26
C PRO A 104 -29.22 10.14 21.67
N LEU A 105 -28.44 11.02 22.32
CA LEU A 105 -27.08 11.39 21.89
C LEU A 105 -26.21 10.17 21.56
N ALA A 106 -26.30 9.10 22.34
CA ALA A 106 -25.54 7.87 22.11
C ALA A 106 -25.83 7.23 20.74
N VAL A 107 -27.07 7.24 20.29
CA VAL A 107 -27.47 6.66 18.99
C VAL A 107 -27.06 7.57 17.84
N ALA A 108 -27.13 8.89 18.03
CA ALA A 108 -26.60 9.86 17.06
C ALA A 108 -25.08 9.69 16.88
N LEU A 109 -24.33 9.56 17.98
CA LEU A 109 -22.89 9.30 17.95
C LEU A 109 -22.56 7.95 17.30
N LEU A 110 -23.36 6.91 17.54
CA LEU A 110 -23.22 5.63 16.86
C LEU A 110 -23.39 5.78 15.36
N LYS A 111 -24.45 6.47 14.90
CA LYS A 111 -24.72 6.69 13.47
C LYS A 111 -23.59 7.43 12.76
N GLU A 112 -23.07 8.49 13.38
CA GLU A 112 -21.92 9.22 12.85
C GLU A 112 -20.66 8.33 12.83
N THR A 113 -20.45 7.49 13.84
CA THR A 113 -19.33 6.53 13.87
C THR A 113 -19.42 5.50 12.73
N LEU A 114 -20.62 4.97 12.44
CA LEU A 114 -20.85 4.08 11.30
C LEU A 114 -20.55 4.80 9.98
N TYR A 115 -21.04 6.03 9.82
CA TYR A 115 -20.79 6.83 8.63
C TYR A 115 -19.29 7.04 8.39
N VAL A 116 -18.49 7.35 9.41
CA VAL A 116 -17.04 7.60 9.28
C VAL A 116 -16.24 6.35 8.84
N GLY A 117 -16.84 5.15 8.89
CA GLY A 117 -16.19 3.90 8.50
C GLY A 117 -15.62 3.86 7.06
N TRP A 118 -16.03 4.75 6.16
CA TRP A 118 -15.45 4.87 4.81
C TRP A 118 -13.93 5.14 4.83
N ILE A 119 -13.39 5.71 5.92
CA ILE A 119 -11.94 5.91 6.14
C ILE A 119 -11.15 4.60 5.98
N GLY A 120 -11.77 3.44 6.22
CA GLY A 120 -11.14 2.14 6.00
C GLY A 120 -10.56 1.98 4.58
N VAL A 121 -11.24 2.50 3.55
CA VAL A 121 -10.73 2.46 2.17
C VAL A 121 -9.48 3.34 2.00
N GLN A 122 -9.45 4.51 2.63
CA GLN A 122 -8.28 5.38 2.61
C GLN A 122 -7.07 4.70 3.27
N LEU A 123 -7.29 4.03 4.41
CA LEU A 123 -6.26 3.25 5.09
C LEU A 123 -5.76 2.09 4.22
N PHE A 124 -6.65 1.41 3.48
CA PHE A 124 -6.26 0.39 2.50
C PHE A 124 -5.35 0.93 1.41
N PHE A 125 -5.67 2.08 0.80
CA PHE A 125 -4.80 2.64 -0.24
C PHE A 125 -3.39 2.94 0.26
N VAL A 126 -3.23 3.53 1.45
CA VAL A 126 -1.90 3.80 2.01
C VAL A 126 -1.17 2.48 2.34
N LEU A 127 -1.86 1.48 2.89
CA LEU A 127 -1.31 0.15 3.13
C LEU A 127 -0.85 -0.52 1.83
N SER A 128 -1.67 -0.46 0.78
CA SER A 128 -1.40 -1.01 -0.53
C SER A 128 -0.15 -0.37 -1.14
N GLY A 129 -0.08 0.97 -1.17
CA GLY A 129 1.10 1.71 -1.64
C GLY A 129 2.39 1.31 -0.92
N TYR A 130 2.33 1.16 0.41
CA TYR A 130 3.46 0.72 1.23
C TYR A 130 3.87 -0.73 0.92
N LEU A 131 2.93 -1.68 0.98
CA LEU A 131 3.22 -3.11 0.81
C LEU A 131 3.68 -3.45 -0.62
N ILE A 132 3.14 -2.77 -1.61
CA ILE A 132 3.54 -2.89 -3.03
C ILE A 132 4.97 -2.42 -3.19
N THR A 133 5.25 -1.18 -2.79
CA THR A 133 6.56 -0.56 -2.98
C THR A 133 7.63 -1.27 -2.19
N ARG A 134 7.37 -1.62 -0.91
CA ARG A 134 8.30 -2.41 -0.09
C ARG A 134 8.63 -3.76 -0.73
N GLY A 135 7.63 -4.47 -1.23
CA GLY A 135 7.82 -5.75 -1.91
C GLY A 135 8.67 -5.62 -3.18
N LEU A 136 8.39 -4.63 -4.02
CA LEU A 136 9.15 -4.34 -5.24
C LEU A 136 10.59 -3.94 -4.91
N LEU A 137 10.81 -3.08 -3.94
CA LEU A 137 12.16 -2.66 -3.51
C LEU A 137 12.97 -3.83 -2.95
N ALA A 138 12.35 -4.76 -2.20
CA ALA A 138 13.03 -5.95 -1.68
C ALA A 138 13.45 -6.92 -2.80
N SER A 139 12.60 -7.10 -3.82
CA SER A 139 12.87 -7.99 -4.95
C SER A 139 13.70 -7.34 -6.07
N ARG A 140 13.83 -6.02 -6.10
CA ARG A 140 14.51 -5.26 -7.17
C ARG A 140 15.90 -5.81 -7.47
N GLY A 141 16.22 -6.06 -8.74
CA GLY A 141 17.55 -6.57 -9.13
C GLY A 141 17.74 -8.09 -8.95
N GLN A 142 16.74 -8.85 -8.51
CA GLN A 142 16.69 -10.30 -8.79
C GLN A 142 16.23 -10.55 -10.23
N PRO A 143 16.69 -11.63 -10.89
CA PRO A 143 16.15 -12.05 -12.18
C PRO A 143 14.63 -12.24 -12.10
N GLY A 144 13.88 -11.70 -13.07
CA GLY A 144 12.43 -11.86 -13.13
C GLY A 144 11.63 -11.18 -12.02
N TRP A 145 12.21 -10.27 -11.23
CA TRP A 145 11.55 -9.64 -10.07
C TRP A 145 10.19 -9.01 -10.36
N MET A 146 10.02 -8.38 -11.54
CA MET A 146 8.74 -7.78 -11.95
C MET A 146 7.69 -8.86 -12.23
N ARG A 147 8.06 -9.88 -13.01
CA ARG A 147 7.18 -11.02 -13.32
C ARG A 147 6.77 -11.72 -12.03
N ASP A 148 7.73 -12.03 -11.16
CA ASP A 148 7.49 -12.71 -9.91
C ASP A 148 6.58 -11.91 -8.98
N PHE A 149 6.71 -10.58 -8.98
CA PHE A 149 5.79 -9.70 -8.26
C PHE A 149 4.38 -9.78 -8.85
N LEU A 150 4.23 -9.58 -10.17
CA LEU A 150 2.93 -9.60 -10.85
C LEU A 150 2.23 -10.95 -10.71
N VAL A 151 2.95 -12.07 -10.82
CA VAL A 151 2.41 -13.42 -10.62
C VAL A 151 1.92 -13.61 -9.19
N LYS A 152 2.70 -13.22 -8.18
CA LYS A 152 2.29 -13.36 -6.76
C LYS A 152 1.04 -12.54 -6.45
N ARG A 153 0.92 -11.35 -7.03
CA ARG A 153 -0.23 -10.46 -6.84
C ARG A 153 -1.45 -10.93 -7.64
N GLY A 154 -1.26 -11.26 -8.92
CA GLY A 154 -2.30 -11.79 -9.79
C GLY A 154 -2.94 -13.04 -9.20
N LEU A 155 -2.16 -14.03 -8.77
CA LEU A 155 -2.67 -15.25 -8.12
C LEU A 155 -3.38 -15.00 -6.77
N ARG A 156 -3.11 -13.87 -6.12
CA ARG A 156 -3.76 -13.47 -4.86
C ARG A 156 -5.14 -12.86 -5.10
N ILE A 157 -5.33 -12.13 -6.21
CA ILE A 157 -6.46 -11.22 -6.43
C ILE A 157 -7.37 -11.72 -7.55
N LEU A 158 -6.82 -11.89 -8.76
CA LEU A 158 -7.60 -12.12 -9.99
C LEU A 158 -8.51 -13.36 -9.95
N PRO A 159 -8.08 -14.53 -9.44
CA PRO A 159 -8.95 -15.71 -9.44
C PRO A 159 -10.25 -15.48 -8.67
N LEU A 160 -10.14 -14.89 -7.48
CA LEU A 160 -11.32 -14.63 -6.65
C LEU A 160 -12.18 -13.51 -7.24
N TYR A 161 -11.56 -12.46 -7.79
CA TYR A 161 -12.27 -11.38 -8.46
C TYR A 161 -13.15 -11.90 -9.60
N TRP A 162 -12.56 -12.65 -10.54
CA TRP A 162 -13.27 -13.15 -11.72
C TRP A 162 -14.31 -14.21 -11.38
N ILE A 163 -14.04 -15.08 -10.39
CA ILE A 163 -15.06 -16.02 -9.90
C ILE A 163 -16.25 -15.25 -9.32
N ALA A 164 -16.00 -14.22 -8.51
CA ALA A 164 -17.07 -13.39 -7.97
C ALA A 164 -17.84 -12.65 -9.06
N LEU A 165 -17.15 -12.07 -10.05
CA LEU A 165 -17.82 -11.42 -11.18
C LEU A 165 -18.67 -12.40 -11.99
N LEU A 166 -18.14 -13.57 -12.34
CA LEU A 166 -18.89 -14.60 -13.05
C LEU A 166 -20.12 -15.03 -12.26
N LEU A 167 -19.98 -15.23 -10.94
CA LEU A 167 -21.09 -15.59 -10.07
C LEU A 167 -22.17 -14.49 -10.05
N LEU A 168 -21.77 -13.25 -9.79
CA LEU A 168 -22.69 -12.14 -9.49
C LEU A 168 -23.29 -11.48 -10.73
N THR A 169 -22.59 -11.52 -11.87
CA THR A 169 -23.01 -10.83 -13.12
C THR A 169 -23.48 -11.79 -14.22
N VAL A 170 -23.23 -13.10 -14.09
CA VAL A 170 -23.66 -14.11 -15.07
C VAL A 170 -24.50 -15.19 -14.41
N ALA A 171 -23.93 -15.97 -13.48
CA ALA A 171 -24.60 -17.16 -12.95
C ALA A 171 -25.87 -16.86 -12.14
N LEU A 172 -25.83 -15.90 -11.22
CA LEU A 172 -27.02 -15.51 -10.44
C LEU A 172 -28.11 -14.86 -11.30
N PRO A 173 -27.81 -13.92 -12.23
CA PRO A 173 -28.80 -13.41 -13.17
C PRO A 173 -29.47 -14.49 -14.02
N MET A 174 -28.74 -15.51 -14.47
CA MET A 174 -29.32 -16.66 -15.18
C MET A 174 -30.33 -17.45 -14.34
N LEU A 175 -30.25 -17.36 -13.02
CA LEU A 175 -31.19 -17.95 -12.07
C LEU A 175 -32.30 -16.97 -11.63
N GLY A 176 -32.36 -15.78 -12.25
CA GLY A 176 -33.33 -14.73 -11.89
C GLY A 176 -32.95 -13.92 -10.66
N VAL A 177 -31.73 -14.08 -10.12
CA VAL A 177 -31.23 -13.33 -8.97
C VAL A 177 -30.31 -12.21 -9.45
N THR A 178 -30.79 -10.97 -9.44
CA THR A 178 -30.04 -9.81 -9.95
C THR A 178 -29.75 -8.80 -8.84
N LEU A 179 -28.53 -8.26 -8.83
CA LEU A 179 -28.18 -7.10 -8.01
C LEU A 179 -28.83 -5.83 -8.58
N PRO A 180 -29.27 -4.89 -7.72
CA PRO A 180 -29.88 -3.64 -8.17
C PRO A 180 -28.85 -2.77 -8.91
N HIS A 181 -29.15 -2.40 -10.14
CA HIS A 181 -28.36 -1.46 -10.94
C HIS A 181 -29.20 -0.89 -12.09
N PRO A 182 -28.81 0.25 -12.68
CA PRO A 182 -29.48 0.80 -13.86
C PRO A 182 -29.39 -0.17 -15.05
N SER A 183 -30.48 -0.30 -15.82
CA SER A 183 -30.55 -1.23 -16.96
C SER A 183 -29.55 -0.94 -18.09
N HIS A 184 -29.02 0.28 -18.14
CA HIS A 184 -28.04 0.71 -19.14
C HIS A 184 -26.58 0.48 -18.70
N PHE A 185 -26.32 -0.01 -17.48
CA PHE A 185 -24.96 -0.16 -16.99
C PHE A 185 -24.20 -1.27 -17.73
N SER A 186 -23.00 -0.96 -18.21
CA SER A 186 -22.15 -1.92 -18.88
C SER A 186 -21.28 -2.67 -17.89
N THR A 187 -21.46 -3.99 -17.79
CA THR A 187 -20.59 -4.82 -16.92
C THR A 187 -19.12 -4.82 -17.38
N ALA A 188 -18.82 -4.37 -18.60
CA ALA A 188 -17.46 -4.25 -19.13
C ALA A 188 -16.54 -3.41 -18.21
N TRP A 189 -17.07 -2.39 -17.54
CA TRP A 189 -16.33 -1.58 -16.57
C TRP A 189 -15.77 -2.42 -15.41
N LEU A 190 -16.48 -3.47 -15.00
CA LEU A 190 -16.05 -4.39 -13.94
C LEU A 190 -14.95 -5.32 -14.46
N TRP A 191 -15.17 -5.94 -15.63
CA TRP A 191 -14.22 -6.88 -16.22
C TRP A 191 -12.86 -6.24 -16.54
N LEU A 192 -12.87 -4.97 -16.98
CA LEU A 192 -11.68 -4.22 -17.35
C LEU A 192 -11.01 -3.47 -16.18
N HIS A 193 -11.54 -3.58 -14.95
CA HIS A 193 -11.06 -2.79 -13.80
C HIS A 193 -11.07 -1.27 -14.07
N LEU A 194 -12.17 -0.79 -14.65
CA LEU A 194 -12.41 0.61 -14.99
C LEU A 194 -13.64 1.18 -14.25
N SER A 195 -14.19 0.44 -13.28
CA SER A 195 -15.38 0.86 -12.53
C SER A 195 -15.25 2.21 -11.84
N ASN A 196 -14.02 2.65 -11.54
CA ASN A 196 -13.72 3.95 -10.96
C ASN A 196 -13.86 5.13 -11.91
N TRP A 197 -14.05 4.90 -13.22
CA TRP A 197 -14.26 5.95 -14.22
C TRP A 197 -15.72 6.08 -14.66
N THR A 198 -16.62 5.27 -14.11
CA THR A 198 -17.99 5.09 -14.62
C THR A 198 -18.89 6.29 -14.42
N THR A 199 -18.76 7.01 -13.30
CA THR A 199 -19.75 8.02 -12.87
C THR A 199 -20.15 9.06 -13.93
N PRO A 200 -19.27 9.61 -14.78
CA PRO A 200 -19.67 10.54 -15.84
C PRO A 200 -20.38 9.89 -17.03
N PHE A 201 -20.18 8.59 -17.26
CA PHE A 201 -20.71 7.86 -18.41
C PHE A 201 -21.97 7.05 -18.07
N GLU A 202 -22.03 6.52 -16.85
CA GLU A 202 -23.12 5.67 -16.35
C GLU A 202 -23.54 6.13 -14.94
N PRO A 203 -24.31 7.22 -14.85
CA PRO A 203 -24.80 7.75 -13.58
C PRO A 203 -25.66 6.73 -12.83
N GLY A 204 -25.49 6.65 -11.52
CA GLY A 204 -26.17 5.66 -10.67
C GLY A 204 -25.32 4.42 -10.36
N GLY A 205 -24.22 4.21 -11.10
CA GLY A 205 -23.22 3.17 -10.79
C GLY A 205 -23.68 1.75 -11.12
N GLY A 206 -22.76 0.80 -10.96
CA GLY A 206 -22.98 -0.61 -11.30
C GLY A 206 -23.49 -1.46 -10.15
N PRO A 207 -23.74 -2.77 -10.41
CA PRO A 207 -24.19 -3.72 -9.39
C PRO A 207 -23.16 -3.97 -8.28
N LEU A 208 -21.91 -3.55 -8.47
CA LEU A 208 -20.82 -3.68 -7.50
C LEU A 208 -20.16 -2.31 -7.30
N PRO A 209 -20.87 -1.34 -6.70
CA PRO A 209 -20.42 0.05 -6.69
C PRO A 209 -19.12 0.23 -5.90
N HIS A 210 -18.80 -0.65 -4.94
CA HIS A 210 -17.59 -0.56 -4.11
C HIS A 210 -16.29 -0.97 -4.81
N VAL A 211 -16.34 -1.65 -5.96
CA VAL A 211 -15.12 -2.20 -6.62
C VAL A 211 -14.29 -1.14 -7.35
N TRP A 212 -14.72 0.13 -7.35
CA TRP A 212 -13.93 1.25 -7.86
C TRP A 212 -12.56 1.32 -7.18
N SER A 213 -12.50 1.05 -5.87
CA SER A 213 -11.26 1.12 -5.11
C SER A 213 -10.28 0.02 -5.54
N LEU A 214 -10.78 -1.19 -5.81
CA LEU A 214 -9.98 -2.29 -6.36
C LEU A 214 -9.45 -1.94 -7.75
N SER A 215 -10.25 -1.26 -8.58
CA SER A 215 -9.82 -0.80 -9.90
C SER A 215 -8.64 0.18 -9.81
N VAL A 216 -8.68 1.12 -8.86
CA VAL A 216 -7.58 2.05 -8.58
C VAL A 216 -6.32 1.29 -8.13
N GLU A 217 -6.45 0.29 -7.25
CA GLU A 217 -5.30 -0.51 -6.82
C GLU A 217 -4.70 -1.34 -7.97
N GLU A 218 -5.51 -1.99 -8.80
CA GLU A 218 -5.05 -2.77 -9.97
C GLU A 218 -4.30 -1.92 -10.99
N GLN A 219 -4.81 -0.71 -11.28
CA GLN A 219 -4.09 0.25 -12.12
C GLN A 219 -2.71 0.59 -11.53
N PHE A 220 -2.62 0.76 -10.22
CA PHE A 220 -1.35 0.98 -9.53
C PHE A 220 -0.44 -0.27 -9.56
N TYR A 221 -0.98 -1.48 -9.38
CA TYR A 221 -0.22 -2.73 -9.46
C TYR A 221 0.45 -2.92 -10.82
N LEU A 222 -0.22 -2.49 -11.91
CA LEU A 222 0.29 -2.59 -13.28
C LEU A 222 1.34 -1.52 -13.59
N LEU A 223 1.06 -0.26 -13.23
CA LEU A 223 1.92 0.87 -13.61
C LEU A 223 3.16 1.02 -12.71
N TRP A 224 3.02 0.75 -11.41
CA TRP A 224 4.08 1.05 -10.43
C TRP A 224 5.39 0.27 -10.64
N PRO A 225 5.40 -1.03 -10.97
CA PRO A 225 6.63 -1.76 -11.28
C PRO A 225 7.40 -1.17 -12.47
N LEU A 226 6.68 -0.67 -13.49
CA LEU A 226 7.27 -0.06 -14.68
C LEU A 226 7.99 1.26 -14.35
N LEU A 227 7.39 2.08 -13.48
CA LEU A 227 8.00 3.31 -12.98
C LEU A 227 9.22 3.01 -12.10
N LEU A 228 9.09 2.09 -11.14
CA LEU A 228 10.19 1.68 -10.27
C LEU A 228 11.36 1.04 -11.00
N TRP A 229 11.12 0.43 -12.17
CA TRP A 229 12.18 -0.18 -12.97
C TRP A 229 13.22 0.85 -13.40
N ARG A 230 12.79 2.06 -13.78
CA ARG A 230 13.65 3.13 -14.32
C ARG A 230 14.14 4.13 -13.28
N MET A 231 13.48 4.24 -12.13
CA MET A 231 13.72 5.33 -11.17
C MET A 231 14.61 4.92 -9.99
N GLY A 232 15.53 5.79 -9.56
CA GLY A 232 16.25 5.63 -8.30
C GLY A 232 15.37 5.93 -7.09
N LEU A 233 15.79 5.58 -5.87
CA LEU A 233 14.99 5.85 -4.65
C LEU A 233 14.62 7.33 -4.49
N ARG A 234 15.56 8.24 -4.82
CA ARG A 234 15.32 9.69 -4.77
C ARG A 234 14.22 10.11 -5.74
N ASP A 235 14.25 9.61 -6.97
CA ASP A 235 13.28 9.97 -8.00
C ASP A 235 11.89 9.45 -7.64
N VAL A 236 11.82 8.23 -7.09
CA VAL A 236 10.56 7.66 -6.57
C VAL A 236 10.01 8.50 -5.42
N TRP A 237 10.87 8.92 -4.48
CA TRP A 237 10.47 9.81 -3.39
C TRP A 237 9.90 11.13 -3.92
N LEU A 238 10.61 11.78 -4.85
CA LEU A 238 10.16 13.03 -5.48
C LEU A 238 8.84 12.85 -6.23
N LEU A 239 8.70 11.76 -7.01
CA LEU A 239 7.45 11.43 -7.69
C LEU A 239 6.29 11.28 -6.69
N CYS A 240 6.51 10.60 -5.56
CA CYS A 240 5.48 10.46 -4.54
C CYS A 240 5.08 11.83 -3.96
N LEU A 241 6.04 12.71 -3.67
CA LEU A 241 5.74 14.06 -3.19
C LEU A 241 4.93 14.87 -4.21
N VAL A 242 5.29 14.78 -5.50
CA VAL A 242 4.54 15.41 -6.59
C VAL A 242 3.11 14.88 -6.66
N LEU A 243 2.91 13.55 -6.61
CA LEU A 243 1.57 12.96 -6.66
C LEU A 243 0.71 13.33 -5.45
N ILE A 244 1.30 13.40 -4.26
CA ILE A 244 0.63 13.85 -3.03
C ILE A 244 0.19 15.31 -3.14
N ALA A 245 1.04 16.19 -3.69
CA ALA A 245 0.73 17.60 -3.88
C ALA A 245 -0.24 17.85 -5.05
N ALA A 246 -0.16 17.05 -6.12
CA ALA A 246 -0.97 17.23 -7.32
C ALA A 246 -2.42 16.75 -7.14
N SER A 247 -2.67 15.71 -6.34
CA SER A 247 -4.01 15.16 -6.12
C SER A 247 -5.02 16.20 -5.57
N PRO A 248 -4.74 16.97 -4.50
CA PRO A 248 -5.67 17.99 -4.02
C PRO A 248 -5.91 19.10 -5.05
N LEU A 249 -4.90 19.47 -5.84
CA LEU A 249 -5.05 20.44 -6.93
C LEU A 249 -5.92 19.89 -8.07
N ALA A 250 -5.76 18.62 -8.42
CA ALA A 250 -6.60 17.95 -9.40
C ALA A 250 -8.06 17.88 -8.94
N ARG A 251 -8.30 17.54 -7.67
CA ARG A 251 -9.65 17.54 -7.07
C ARG A 251 -10.27 18.93 -7.09
N LEU A 252 -9.51 19.96 -6.71
CA LEU A 252 -9.94 21.36 -6.82
C LEU A 252 -10.33 21.72 -8.26
N LEU A 253 -9.49 21.39 -9.24
CA LEU A 253 -9.76 21.68 -10.64
C LEU A 253 -11.02 20.95 -11.13
N MET A 254 -11.16 19.65 -10.84
CA MET A 254 -12.33 18.86 -11.27
C MET A 254 -13.63 19.39 -10.67
N LEU A 255 -13.63 19.79 -9.39
CA LEU A 255 -14.81 20.40 -8.77
C LEU A 255 -15.16 21.75 -9.42
N ASN A 256 -14.16 22.59 -9.71
CA ASN A 256 -14.40 23.87 -10.40
C ASN A 256 -14.87 23.70 -11.85
N LEU A 257 -14.50 22.59 -12.51
CA LEU A 257 -15.01 22.21 -13.83
C LEU A 257 -16.43 21.61 -13.78
N GLY A 258 -17.04 21.49 -12.60
CA GLY A 258 -18.39 20.98 -12.43
C GLY A 258 -18.52 19.46 -12.57
N LEU A 259 -17.43 18.70 -12.40
CA LEU A 259 -17.52 17.24 -12.40
C LEU A 259 -18.34 16.75 -11.20
N PRO A 260 -19.13 15.65 -11.34
CA PRO A 260 -19.88 15.08 -10.23
C PRO A 260 -18.97 14.74 -9.04
N GLN A 261 -19.41 15.09 -7.83
CA GLN A 261 -18.63 14.85 -6.60
C GLN A 261 -18.23 13.38 -6.40
N GLU A 262 -19.09 12.43 -6.80
CA GLU A 262 -18.79 10.99 -6.75
C GLU A 262 -17.75 10.56 -7.81
N ALA A 263 -17.66 11.27 -8.95
CA ALA A 263 -16.60 11.04 -9.93
C ALA A 263 -15.25 11.50 -9.35
N VAL A 264 -15.22 12.72 -8.80
CA VAL A 264 -14.03 13.24 -8.10
C VAL A 264 -13.63 12.33 -6.94
N TYR A 265 -14.59 11.74 -6.24
CA TYR A 265 -14.33 10.79 -5.16
C TYR A 265 -13.61 9.51 -5.62
N THR A 266 -13.99 8.96 -6.77
CA THR A 266 -13.58 7.61 -7.21
C THR A 266 -12.39 7.59 -8.17
N PHE A 267 -12.12 8.68 -8.89
CA PHE A 267 -11.04 8.73 -9.88
C PHE A 267 -9.66 8.43 -9.31
N THR A 268 -8.86 7.71 -10.09
CA THR A 268 -7.48 7.34 -9.72
C THR A 268 -6.64 8.58 -9.42
N ILE A 269 -6.77 9.62 -10.23
CA ILE A 269 -6.05 10.90 -10.07
C ILE A 269 -6.38 11.56 -8.72
N SER A 270 -7.61 11.38 -8.22
CA SER A 270 -8.05 11.91 -6.93
C SER A 270 -7.55 11.12 -5.72
N ARG A 271 -7.11 9.87 -5.92
CA ARG A 271 -6.76 8.93 -4.83
C ARG A 271 -5.31 8.48 -4.85
N ILE A 272 -4.57 8.86 -5.88
CA ILE A 272 -3.17 8.45 -6.04
C ILE A 272 -2.28 9.01 -4.93
N ASP A 273 -2.65 10.11 -4.27
CA ASP A 273 -1.95 10.62 -3.08
C ASP A 273 -1.84 9.58 -1.96
N ALA A 274 -2.89 8.81 -1.72
CA ALA A 274 -2.91 7.76 -0.71
C ALA A 274 -1.89 6.65 -0.98
N LEU A 275 -1.91 6.12 -2.21
CA LEU A 275 -0.98 5.11 -2.69
C LEU A 275 0.46 5.65 -2.70
N ALA A 276 0.64 6.90 -3.15
CA ALA A 276 1.93 7.58 -3.19
C ALA A 276 2.50 7.83 -1.79
N ALA A 277 1.68 8.18 -0.80
CA ALA A 277 2.14 8.36 0.58
C ALA A 277 2.59 7.03 1.21
N GLY A 278 1.88 5.94 0.94
CA GLY A 278 2.32 4.60 1.31
C GLY A 278 3.64 4.21 0.63
N ALA A 279 3.77 4.51 -0.66
CA ALA A 279 5.00 4.27 -1.41
C ALA A 279 6.19 5.10 -0.92
N ALA A 280 5.97 6.38 -0.61
CA ALA A 280 6.95 7.26 0.03
C ALA A 280 7.42 6.66 1.36
N LEU A 281 6.49 6.19 2.21
CA LEU A 281 6.82 5.53 3.46
C LEU A 281 7.70 4.28 3.25
N ALA A 282 7.46 3.50 2.19
CA ALA A 282 8.31 2.35 1.88
C ALA A 282 9.72 2.75 1.42
N VAL A 283 9.85 3.84 0.66
CA VAL A 283 11.16 4.42 0.31
C VAL A 283 11.86 4.95 1.56
N TRP A 284 11.12 5.58 2.47
CA TRP A 284 11.64 6.07 3.74
C TRP A 284 12.15 4.95 4.65
N ASP A 285 11.43 3.82 4.69
CA ASP A 285 11.86 2.60 5.38
C ASP A 285 13.14 2.00 4.76
N ALA A 286 13.17 1.89 3.43
CA ALA A 286 14.33 1.36 2.70
C ALA A 286 15.57 2.27 2.77
N GLY A 287 15.38 3.58 2.83
CA GLY A 287 16.43 4.61 2.86
C GLY A 287 17.13 4.76 4.21
N ARG A 288 17.00 3.77 5.10
CA ARG A 288 17.60 3.73 6.43
C ARG A 288 17.09 4.75 7.45
N ALA A 289 16.16 5.63 7.11
CA ALA A 289 15.73 6.68 8.04
C ALA A 289 14.87 6.17 9.21
N LEU A 290 14.26 4.98 9.08
CA LEU A 290 13.65 4.25 10.19
C LEU A 290 14.67 3.40 11.00
N HIS A 291 15.98 3.55 10.77
CA HIS A 291 17.00 2.97 11.67
C HIS A 291 17.07 3.72 13.00
N GLY A 292 17.35 2.99 14.07
CA GLY A 292 17.33 3.56 15.42
C GLY A 292 15.91 3.91 15.87
N ALA A 293 14.89 3.14 15.47
CA ALA A 293 13.53 3.32 15.98
C ALA A 293 13.52 3.29 17.51
N THR A 294 13.27 4.44 18.12
CA THR A 294 13.10 4.59 19.57
C THR A 294 11.62 4.62 19.91
N ARG A 295 11.28 4.25 21.15
CA ARG A 295 9.93 4.40 21.70
C ARG A 295 9.38 5.83 21.55
N TRP A 296 10.25 6.81 21.60
CA TRP A 296 9.91 8.22 21.48
C TRP A 296 9.46 8.54 20.06
N ARG A 297 10.25 8.17 19.05
CA ARG A 297 9.91 8.39 17.63
C ARG A 297 8.58 7.77 17.27
N SER A 298 8.32 6.51 17.68
CA SER A 298 7.03 5.87 17.42
C SER A 298 5.88 6.60 18.13
N ALA A 299 6.04 6.99 19.39
CA ALA A 299 5.02 7.76 20.11
C ALA A 299 4.75 9.16 19.50
N HIS A 300 5.78 9.83 18.97
CA HIS A 300 5.60 11.11 18.27
C HIS A 300 4.84 10.94 16.95
N LEU A 301 5.14 9.90 16.16
CA LEU A 301 4.39 9.61 14.94
C LEU A 301 2.93 9.28 15.22
N LEU A 302 2.63 8.51 16.28
CA LEU A 302 1.26 8.22 16.65
C LEU A 302 0.50 9.49 17.09
N ARG A 303 1.13 10.34 17.91
CA ARG A 303 0.53 11.62 18.32
C ARG A 303 0.28 12.54 17.14
N LEU A 304 1.24 12.64 16.21
CA LEU A 304 1.07 13.41 14.97
C LEU A 304 -0.06 12.84 14.11
N ALA A 305 -0.14 11.52 13.97
CA ALA A 305 -1.21 10.87 13.22
C ALA A 305 -2.59 11.15 13.81
N ILE A 306 -2.72 11.12 15.15
CA ILE A 306 -3.96 11.47 15.85
C ILE A 306 -4.28 12.95 15.68
N ALA A 307 -3.30 13.85 15.82
CA ALA A 307 -3.50 15.28 15.61
C ALA A 307 -3.98 15.58 14.18
N LEU A 308 -3.38 14.94 13.17
CA LEU A 308 -3.82 15.05 11.77
C LEU A 308 -5.21 14.46 11.54
N LEU A 309 -5.58 13.38 12.24
CA LEU A 309 -6.93 12.82 12.16
C LEU A 309 -7.97 13.80 12.71
N LEU A 310 -7.69 14.40 13.87
CA LEU A 310 -8.56 15.40 14.49
C LEU A 310 -8.67 16.66 13.63
N LEU A 311 -7.54 17.13 13.06
CA LEU A 311 -7.52 18.24 12.12
C LEU A 311 -8.35 17.91 10.87
N THR A 312 -8.23 16.70 10.34
CA THR A 312 -9.05 16.22 9.22
C THR A 312 -10.53 16.28 9.59
N ALA A 313 -10.91 15.76 10.76
CA ALA A 313 -12.29 15.78 11.24
C ALA A 313 -12.85 17.20 11.28
N ALA A 314 -12.10 18.13 11.90
CA ALA A 314 -12.50 19.53 12.00
C ALA A 314 -12.61 20.21 10.62
N PHE A 315 -11.61 20.01 9.76
CA PHE A 315 -11.55 20.62 8.43
C PHE A 315 -12.61 20.10 7.46
N SER A 316 -12.96 18.81 7.55
CA SER A 316 -13.91 18.13 6.64
C SER A 316 -15.35 18.08 7.17
N GLY A 317 -15.66 18.82 8.23
CA GLY A 317 -17.01 18.85 8.82
C GLY A 317 -17.44 17.51 9.41
N GLY A 318 -16.51 16.78 10.04
CA GLY A 318 -16.76 15.45 10.60
C GLY A 318 -16.63 14.32 9.58
N PHE A 319 -15.65 14.40 8.67
CA PHE A 319 -15.40 13.40 7.62
C PHE A 319 -16.55 13.25 6.61
N ARG A 320 -17.24 14.36 6.27
CA ARG A 320 -18.28 14.37 5.24
C ARG A 320 -17.65 14.15 3.87
N ARG A 321 -17.67 12.91 3.38
CA ARG A 321 -16.86 12.47 2.23
C ARG A 321 -17.05 13.34 0.97
N LEU A 322 -18.28 13.80 0.69
CA LEU A 322 -18.56 14.52 -0.55
C LEU A 322 -18.37 16.03 -0.46
N GLY A 323 -18.21 16.60 0.74
CA GLY A 323 -18.07 18.05 0.91
C GLY A 323 -16.78 18.58 0.30
N ASP A 324 -16.81 19.80 -0.23
CA ASP A 324 -15.69 20.39 -0.97
C ASP A 324 -14.40 20.44 -0.13
N ALA A 325 -14.49 20.84 1.14
CA ALA A 325 -13.34 20.85 2.05
C ALA A 325 -12.77 19.43 2.25
N ALA A 326 -13.62 18.42 2.38
CA ALA A 326 -13.19 17.02 2.49
C ALA A 326 -12.48 16.56 1.22
N GLN A 327 -13.04 16.89 0.05
CA GLN A 327 -12.50 16.53 -1.25
C GLN A 327 -11.18 17.21 -1.54
N ILE A 328 -11.07 18.52 -1.34
CA ILE A 328 -9.87 19.28 -1.72
C ILE A 328 -8.73 18.92 -0.77
N GLY A 329 -8.87 19.21 0.53
CA GLY A 329 -7.79 19.04 1.51
C GLY A 329 -7.96 17.86 2.47
N GLY A 330 -9.21 17.52 2.84
CA GLY A 330 -9.50 16.50 3.86
C GLY A 330 -8.91 15.13 3.53
N TYR A 331 -9.00 14.68 2.28
CA TYR A 331 -8.41 13.39 1.88
C TYR A 331 -6.89 13.33 1.97
N THR A 332 -6.20 14.43 1.67
CA THR A 332 -4.74 14.47 1.80
C THR A 332 -4.35 14.53 3.28
N LEU A 333 -5.06 15.29 4.12
CA LEU A 333 -4.82 15.27 5.57
C LEU A 333 -5.06 13.88 6.17
N LEU A 334 -6.12 13.20 5.75
CA LEU A 334 -6.42 11.83 6.15
C LEU A 334 -5.32 10.86 5.70
N THR A 335 -4.84 11.02 4.46
CA THR A 335 -3.71 10.25 3.92
C THR A 335 -2.46 10.37 4.79
N LEU A 336 -2.12 11.59 5.21
CA LEU A 336 -0.96 11.84 6.08
C LEU A 336 -1.17 11.22 7.47
N SER A 337 -2.38 11.29 8.02
CA SER A 337 -2.75 10.59 9.26
C SER A 337 -2.57 9.08 9.14
N CYS A 338 -3.17 8.44 8.13
CA CYS A 338 -3.04 7.00 7.87
C CYS A 338 -1.57 6.59 7.67
N THR A 339 -0.80 7.40 6.95
CA THR A 339 0.65 7.18 6.75
C THR A 339 1.40 7.20 8.08
N GLY A 340 1.06 8.14 8.98
CA GLY A 340 1.62 8.21 10.33
C GLY A 340 1.28 6.98 11.19
N VAL A 341 0.05 6.48 11.11
CA VAL A 341 -0.37 5.24 11.81
C VAL A 341 0.41 4.02 11.29
N ILE A 342 0.57 3.90 9.97
CA ILE A 342 1.32 2.79 9.36
C ILE A 342 2.80 2.89 9.73
N ALA A 343 3.39 4.10 9.68
CA ALA A 343 4.78 4.33 10.08
C ALA A 343 5.00 3.95 11.56
N TRP A 344 4.07 4.34 12.45
CA TRP A 344 4.09 3.91 13.84
C TRP A 344 4.04 2.38 13.98
N ALA A 345 3.13 1.70 13.28
CA ALA A 345 2.99 0.25 13.34
C ALA A 345 4.25 -0.49 12.87
N VAL A 346 4.85 -0.03 11.75
CA VAL A 346 6.13 -0.56 11.23
C VAL A 346 7.25 -0.39 12.24
N LEU A 347 7.36 0.79 12.86
CA LEU A 347 8.39 1.04 13.87
C LEU A 347 8.23 0.17 15.12
N VAL A 348 6.99 -0.07 15.56
CA VAL A 348 6.72 -0.92 16.71
C VAL A 348 7.06 -2.38 16.41
N ASP A 349 6.68 -2.91 15.25
CA ASP A 349 7.05 -4.28 14.85
C ASP A 349 8.58 -4.44 14.74
N CYS A 350 9.28 -3.44 14.19
CA CYS A 350 10.74 -3.43 14.12
C CYS A 350 11.43 -3.32 15.49
N ALA A 351 10.82 -2.62 16.45
CA ALA A 351 11.32 -2.57 17.83
C ALA A 351 11.11 -3.92 18.53
N HIS A 352 9.92 -4.51 18.35
CA HIS A 352 9.58 -5.79 18.94
C HIS A 352 10.46 -6.93 18.43
N ALA A 353 10.76 -6.96 17.14
CA ALA A 353 11.70 -7.92 16.54
C ALA A 353 13.12 -7.83 17.14
N ARG A 354 13.49 -6.68 17.72
CA ARG A 354 14.77 -6.45 18.42
C ARG A 354 14.69 -6.70 19.93
N GLY A 355 13.61 -7.33 20.41
CA GLY A 355 13.38 -7.59 21.83
C GLY A 355 13.02 -6.34 22.65
N ALA A 356 12.73 -5.21 21.99
CA ALA A 356 12.40 -3.96 22.65
C ALA A 356 10.89 -3.68 22.57
N LEU A 357 10.31 -3.33 23.72
CA LEU A 357 8.96 -2.77 23.92
C LEU A 357 7.77 -3.75 23.77
N GLN A 358 6.84 -3.59 24.71
CA GLN A 358 5.43 -3.99 24.60
C GLN A 358 4.57 -2.75 24.84
N GLY A 359 3.84 -2.28 23.84
CA GLY A 359 2.80 -1.24 24.00
C GLY A 359 1.41 -1.87 23.92
N GLY A 360 0.43 -1.36 24.66
CA GLY A 360 -0.95 -1.89 24.64
C GLY A 360 -1.60 -1.81 23.25
N ALA A 361 -1.44 -0.69 22.54
CA ALA A 361 -2.01 -0.48 21.22
C ALA A 361 -1.46 -1.45 20.16
N SER A 362 -0.17 -1.81 20.22
CA SER A 362 0.37 -2.81 19.29
C SER A 362 -0.04 -4.23 19.63
N ARG A 363 -0.33 -4.52 20.90
CA ARG A 363 -0.92 -5.81 21.29
C ARG A 363 -2.31 -6.01 20.68
N LEU A 364 -3.11 -4.96 20.61
CA LEU A 364 -4.43 -4.99 19.96
C LEU A 364 -4.31 -5.29 18.46
N LEU A 365 -3.44 -4.56 17.74
CA LEU A 365 -3.22 -4.79 16.31
C LEU A 365 -2.67 -6.18 15.99
N ARG A 366 -1.86 -6.74 16.89
CA ARG A 366 -1.30 -8.09 16.75
C ARG A 366 -2.25 -9.17 17.27
N GLY A 367 -3.47 -8.80 17.68
CA GLY A 367 -4.50 -9.71 18.14
C GLY A 367 -4.98 -10.65 17.02
N ARG A 368 -5.28 -11.90 17.39
CA ARG A 368 -5.67 -12.95 16.43
C ARG A 368 -6.96 -12.63 15.67
N VAL A 369 -7.93 -11.99 16.34
CA VAL A 369 -9.22 -11.61 15.74
C VAL A 369 -8.99 -10.61 14.61
N LEU A 370 -8.29 -9.51 14.90
CA LEU A 370 -8.06 -8.46 13.92
C LEU A 370 -7.16 -8.94 12.77
N ALA A 371 -6.13 -9.73 13.07
CA ALA A 371 -5.29 -10.37 12.04
C ALA A 371 -6.10 -11.33 11.15
N SER A 372 -7.11 -12.01 11.68
CA SER A 372 -8.03 -12.87 10.90
C SER A 372 -8.83 -12.04 9.88
N PHE A 373 -9.43 -10.93 10.31
CA PHE A 373 -10.08 -9.97 9.40
C PHE A 373 -9.08 -9.42 8.37
N GLY A 374 -7.86 -9.10 8.78
CA GLY A 374 -6.81 -8.63 7.88
C GLY A 374 -6.46 -9.64 6.79
N ARG A 375 -6.35 -10.92 7.14
CA ARG A 375 -6.03 -12.01 6.22
C ARG A 375 -7.10 -12.21 5.13
N TYR A 376 -8.37 -12.13 5.51
CA TYR A 376 -9.52 -12.33 4.62
C TYR A 376 -10.11 -11.02 4.08
N SER A 377 -9.48 -9.88 4.39
CA SER A 377 -9.97 -8.53 4.06
C SER A 377 -10.39 -8.37 2.61
N TYR A 378 -9.64 -8.94 1.67
CA TYR A 378 -9.94 -8.85 0.24
C TYR A 378 -11.28 -9.52 -0.12
N ALA A 379 -11.49 -10.74 0.34
CA ALA A 379 -12.74 -11.46 0.09
C ALA A 379 -13.93 -10.82 0.80
N ILE A 380 -13.75 -10.42 2.07
CA ILE A 380 -14.76 -9.68 2.83
C ILE A 380 -15.15 -8.40 2.07
N TYR A 381 -14.16 -7.64 1.58
CA TYR A 381 -14.41 -6.42 0.81
C TYR A 381 -15.16 -6.71 -0.48
N LEU A 382 -14.85 -7.80 -1.19
CA LEU A 382 -15.52 -8.13 -2.42
C LEU A 382 -17.01 -8.49 -2.21
N PHE A 383 -17.31 -9.26 -1.17
CA PHE A 383 -18.66 -9.82 -0.97
C PHE A 383 -19.57 -9.02 -0.03
N HIS A 384 -19.07 -8.05 0.75
CA HIS A 384 -19.91 -7.38 1.75
C HIS A 384 -21.15 -6.67 1.19
N LYS A 385 -21.04 -5.99 0.03
CA LYS A 385 -22.20 -5.37 -0.63
C LYS A 385 -23.16 -6.39 -1.23
N PRO A 386 -22.71 -7.40 -2.01
CA PRO A 386 -23.60 -8.48 -2.44
C PRO A 386 -24.33 -9.20 -1.29
N VAL A 387 -23.64 -9.45 -0.17
CA VAL A 387 -24.26 -10.02 1.03
C VAL A 387 -25.31 -9.08 1.62
N HIS A 388 -25.01 -7.78 1.71
CA HIS A 388 -25.94 -6.76 2.16
C HIS A 388 -27.20 -6.72 1.28
N ASP A 389 -27.05 -6.68 -0.04
CA ASP A 389 -28.13 -6.43 -0.99
C ASP A 389 -28.99 -7.69 -1.27
N LEU A 390 -28.36 -8.87 -1.38
CA LEU A 390 -29.06 -10.12 -1.74
C LEU A 390 -29.59 -10.91 -0.55
N ILE A 391 -28.98 -10.75 0.63
CA ILE A 391 -29.33 -11.55 1.82
C ILE A 391 -29.81 -10.63 2.93
N GLY A 392 -28.99 -9.63 3.28
CA GLY A 392 -29.22 -8.78 4.43
C GLY A 392 -30.51 -7.95 4.32
N LEU A 393 -30.63 -7.09 3.31
CA LEU A 393 -31.79 -6.20 3.14
C LEU A 393 -33.10 -6.97 2.97
N PRO A 394 -33.21 -8.03 2.15
CA PRO A 394 -34.43 -8.84 2.07
C PRO A 394 -34.83 -9.43 3.42
N LEU A 395 -33.87 -9.97 4.19
CA LEU A 395 -34.14 -10.51 5.52
C LEU A 395 -34.57 -9.41 6.50
N LEU A 396 -33.91 -8.25 6.47
CA LEU A 396 -34.28 -7.10 7.29
C LEU A 396 -35.72 -6.66 6.98
N ARG A 397 -36.06 -6.48 5.69
CA ARG A 397 -37.42 -6.13 5.26
C ARG A 397 -38.47 -7.14 5.73
N GLN A 398 -38.17 -8.43 5.69
CA GLN A 398 -39.08 -9.46 6.20
C GLN A 398 -39.32 -9.35 7.71
N LEU A 399 -38.30 -8.94 8.48
CA LEU A 399 -38.38 -8.85 9.93
C LEU A 399 -38.96 -7.51 10.42
N THR A 400 -38.69 -6.40 9.71
CA THR A 400 -39.01 -5.04 10.16
C THR A 400 -39.99 -4.29 9.25
N GLY A 401 -40.29 -4.82 8.07
CA GLY A 401 -41.09 -4.14 7.03
C GLY A 401 -40.35 -3.02 6.29
N SER A 402 -39.05 -2.80 6.56
CA SER A 402 -38.29 -1.65 6.03
C SER A 402 -36.83 -2.00 5.74
N ASP A 403 -36.19 -1.20 4.88
CA ASP A 403 -34.74 -1.25 4.60
C ASP A 403 -33.87 -0.65 5.71
N SER A 404 -34.50 -0.07 6.71
CA SER A 404 -33.82 0.49 7.86
C SER A 404 -34.58 0.22 9.15
N SER A 405 -33.85 0.21 10.25
CA SER A 405 -34.42 0.06 11.59
C SER A 405 -34.17 1.31 12.41
N ALA A 406 -35.18 1.76 13.16
CA ALA A 406 -35.00 2.77 14.19
C ALA A 406 -34.39 2.19 15.48
N ASP A 407 -34.49 0.87 15.67
CA ASP A 407 -33.97 0.15 16.83
C ASP A 407 -32.47 -0.13 16.67
N PRO A 408 -31.60 0.44 17.52
CA PRO A 408 -30.16 0.19 17.48
C PRO A 408 -29.78 -1.26 17.78
N ALA A 409 -30.61 -2.02 18.53
CA ALA A 409 -30.35 -3.42 18.80
C ALA A 409 -30.50 -4.27 17.54
N VAL A 410 -31.55 -4.02 16.74
CA VAL A 410 -31.74 -4.67 15.43
C VAL A 410 -30.60 -4.31 14.48
N ALA A 411 -30.19 -3.04 14.41
CA ALA A 411 -29.06 -2.62 13.58
C ALA A 411 -27.73 -3.28 14.00
N MET A 412 -27.49 -3.43 15.31
CA MET A 412 -26.32 -4.13 15.83
C MET A 412 -26.37 -5.63 15.50
N LEU A 413 -27.51 -6.28 15.69
CA LEU A 413 -27.69 -7.68 15.35
C LEU A 413 -27.46 -7.92 13.85
N TYR A 414 -28.02 -7.06 13.01
CA TYR A 414 -27.81 -7.07 11.55
C TYR A 414 -26.32 -6.99 11.20
N LEU A 415 -25.61 -6.03 11.79
CA LEU A 415 -24.19 -5.82 11.56
C LEU A 415 -23.36 -7.04 11.99
N LEU A 416 -23.66 -7.61 13.17
CA LEU A 416 -22.96 -8.80 13.68
C LEU A 416 -23.24 -10.03 12.81
N ALA A 417 -24.49 -10.27 12.42
CA ALA A 417 -24.87 -11.40 11.58
C ALA A 417 -24.26 -11.29 10.18
N SER A 418 -24.43 -10.15 9.52
CA SER A 418 -23.89 -9.89 8.18
C SER A 418 -22.36 -9.86 8.18
N GLY A 419 -21.74 -9.26 9.20
CA GLY A 419 -20.29 -9.25 9.38
C GLY A 419 -19.72 -10.65 9.61
N THR A 420 -20.39 -11.48 10.40
CA THR A 420 -20.01 -12.89 10.62
C THR A 420 -20.13 -13.70 9.33
N LEU A 421 -21.21 -13.51 8.57
CA LEU A 421 -21.40 -14.14 7.26
C LEU A 421 -20.31 -13.73 6.27
N CYS A 422 -19.99 -12.44 6.18
CA CYS A 422 -18.89 -11.95 5.34
C CYS A 422 -17.55 -12.55 5.75
N TRP A 423 -17.27 -12.64 7.05
CA TRP A 423 -16.06 -13.30 7.57
C TRP A 423 -16.02 -14.79 7.20
N ALA A 424 -17.14 -15.50 7.33
CA ALA A 424 -17.25 -16.91 6.97
C ALA A 424 -17.02 -17.14 5.47
N ILE A 425 -17.61 -16.30 4.61
CA ILE A 425 -17.37 -16.30 3.16
C ILE A 425 -15.90 -16.06 2.87
N GLY A 426 -15.27 -15.07 3.52
CA GLY A 426 -13.84 -14.79 3.33
C GLY A 426 -12.91 -15.91 3.81
N TRP A 427 -13.28 -16.60 4.89
CA TRP A 427 -12.57 -17.78 5.34
C TRP A 427 -12.71 -18.95 4.34
N LEU A 428 -13.91 -19.15 3.79
CA LEU A 428 -14.19 -20.20 2.83
C LEU A 428 -13.49 -19.94 1.49
N SER A 429 -13.56 -18.71 0.97
CA SER A 429 -12.86 -18.30 -0.26
C SER A 429 -11.35 -18.49 -0.13
N TRP A 430 -10.80 -18.20 1.05
CA TRP A 430 -9.38 -18.38 1.30
C TRP A 430 -8.97 -19.85 1.17
N ARG A 431 -9.78 -20.76 1.70
CA ARG A 431 -9.51 -22.20 1.67
C ARG A 431 -9.70 -22.79 0.27
N LEU A 432 -10.76 -22.39 -0.43
CA LEU A 432 -11.18 -23.01 -1.70
C LEU A 432 -10.52 -22.39 -2.93
N ILE A 433 -10.18 -21.10 -2.90
CA ILE A 433 -9.77 -20.34 -4.09
C ILE A 433 -8.37 -19.76 -3.89
N GLU A 434 -8.21 -18.88 -2.89
CA GLU A 434 -7.00 -18.06 -2.77
C GLU A 434 -5.76 -18.90 -2.42
N ARG A 435 -5.87 -19.83 -1.45
CA ARG A 435 -4.75 -20.68 -1.05
C ARG A 435 -4.33 -21.66 -2.17
N PRO A 436 -5.24 -22.36 -2.87
CA PRO A 436 -4.88 -23.16 -4.04
C PRO A 436 -4.25 -22.32 -5.16
N ALA A 437 -4.81 -21.16 -5.49
CA ALA A 437 -4.25 -20.28 -6.52
C ALA A 437 -2.83 -19.82 -6.17
N LEU A 438 -2.58 -19.43 -4.92
CA LEU A 438 -1.24 -19.06 -4.44
C LEU A 438 -0.25 -20.25 -4.49
N ALA A 439 -0.71 -21.49 -4.33
CA ALA A 439 0.16 -22.65 -4.45
C ALA A 439 0.71 -22.84 -5.88
N LEU A 440 -0.02 -22.37 -6.90
CA LEU A 440 0.40 -22.43 -8.30
C LEU A 440 1.63 -21.56 -8.60
N ARG A 441 1.98 -20.60 -7.72
CA ARG A 441 3.14 -19.72 -7.90
C ARG A 441 4.45 -20.50 -8.15
N ARG A 442 4.57 -21.71 -7.58
CA ARG A 442 5.76 -22.56 -7.73
C ARG A 442 6.12 -22.90 -9.18
N HIS A 443 5.15 -22.85 -10.10
CA HIS A 443 5.35 -23.18 -11.51
C HIS A 443 5.82 -21.97 -12.35
N TRP A 444 5.59 -20.74 -11.87
CA TRP A 444 5.77 -19.51 -12.64
C TRP A 444 6.89 -18.61 -12.08
N LEU A 445 7.29 -18.84 -10.82
CA LEU A 445 8.33 -18.05 -10.18
C LEU A 445 9.72 -18.41 -10.67
N SER A 446 10.56 -17.38 -10.80
CA SER A 446 11.98 -17.55 -11.10
C SER A 446 12.65 -18.38 -10.01
N ARG A 447 13.39 -19.42 -10.39
CA ARG A 447 14.25 -20.12 -9.43
C ARG A 447 15.31 -19.13 -8.94
N PRO A 448 15.50 -18.98 -7.62
CA PRO A 448 16.64 -18.20 -7.14
C PRO A 448 17.91 -18.79 -7.75
N ALA A 449 18.77 -17.93 -8.32
CA ALA A 449 20.06 -18.37 -8.80
C ALA A 449 20.76 -19.12 -7.66
N PRO A 450 21.37 -20.30 -7.91
CA PRO A 450 22.12 -21.00 -6.89
C PRO A 450 23.11 -20.01 -6.31
N SER A 451 23.03 -19.77 -5.00
CA SER A 451 23.97 -18.89 -4.33
C SER A 451 25.35 -19.48 -4.60
N THR A 452 26.18 -18.81 -5.40
CA THR A 452 27.62 -18.96 -5.36
C THR A 452 28.04 -18.49 -3.97
N GLN A 453 27.88 -19.37 -2.98
CA GLN A 453 28.68 -19.29 -1.78
C GLN A 453 30.10 -19.43 -2.29
N ALA A 454 30.79 -18.30 -2.43
CA ALA A 454 32.24 -18.34 -2.47
C ALA A 454 32.66 -19.18 -1.25
N PRO A 455 33.48 -20.22 -1.42
CA PRO A 455 33.96 -21.01 -0.30
C PRO A 455 34.47 -20.04 0.76
N ALA A 456 34.02 -20.24 2.01
CA ALA A 456 34.46 -19.43 3.13
C ALA A 456 35.99 -19.31 3.05
N PRO A 457 36.57 -18.10 3.18
CA PRO A 457 38.02 -17.98 3.24
C PRO A 457 38.49 -18.95 4.32
N ALA A 458 39.37 -19.88 3.92
CA ALA A 458 39.92 -20.87 4.82
C ALA A 458 40.40 -20.13 6.07
N ALA A 459 39.94 -20.59 7.24
CA ALA A 459 40.40 -20.01 8.49
C ALA A 459 41.93 -20.02 8.48
N PRO A 460 42.59 -18.89 8.78
CA PRO A 460 44.04 -18.89 8.87
C PRO A 460 44.46 -19.95 9.90
N PRO A 461 45.57 -20.67 9.67
CA PRO A 461 46.05 -21.67 10.61
C PRO A 461 46.14 -21.04 12.00
N LEU A 462 45.55 -21.67 13.00
CA LEU A 462 45.70 -21.25 14.39
C LEU A 462 47.17 -21.44 14.75
N ASP A 463 47.94 -20.34 14.79
CA ASP A 463 49.26 -20.35 15.39
C ASP A 463 49.16 -20.85 16.83
N HIS A 464 49.86 -21.96 17.11
CA HIS A 464 49.88 -22.66 18.39
C HIS A 464 50.39 -21.80 19.58
N ALA A 465 50.71 -20.52 19.38
CA ALA A 465 51.24 -19.62 20.39
C ALA A 465 50.17 -18.99 21.32
N THR A 466 48.89 -18.97 20.97
CA THR A 466 47.86 -18.30 21.80
C THR A 466 47.17 -19.21 22.84
N SER A 467 47.44 -20.52 22.82
CA SER A 467 46.87 -21.46 23.80
C SER A 467 47.59 -21.48 25.17
N ALA A 468 48.75 -20.83 25.28
CA ALA A 468 49.52 -20.76 26.52
C ALA A 468 49.05 -19.61 27.44
N VAL A 469 48.64 -18.48 26.87
CA VAL A 469 48.21 -17.29 27.65
C VAL A 469 46.81 -17.49 28.27
N ALA A 470 45.93 -18.24 27.60
CA ALA A 470 44.60 -18.55 28.12
C ALA A 470 44.62 -19.56 29.28
N ARG A 471 45.58 -20.49 29.30
CA ARG A 471 45.74 -21.46 30.40
C ARG A 471 46.38 -20.84 31.64
N GLY A 472 47.34 -19.90 31.49
CA GLY A 472 47.95 -19.20 32.62
C GLY A 472 46.99 -18.29 33.41
N ARG A 473 45.97 -17.71 32.77
CA ARG A 473 44.98 -16.84 33.45
C ARG A 473 43.90 -17.61 34.21
N ALA A 474 43.61 -18.86 33.83
CA ALA A 474 42.62 -19.69 34.52
C ALA A 474 43.13 -20.25 35.86
N ASP A 475 44.44 -20.55 35.95
CA ASP A 475 45.07 -21.04 37.18
C ASP A 475 45.32 -19.94 38.23
N ALA A 476 45.55 -18.70 37.80
CA ALA A 476 45.68 -17.56 38.73
C ALA A 476 44.34 -17.19 39.41
N ALA A 477 43.21 -17.41 38.73
CA ALA A 477 41.88 -17.12 39.27
C ALA A 477 41.38 -18.17 40.28
N ARG A 478 41.89 -19.41 40.23
CA ARG A 478 41.54 -20.45 41.23
C ARG A 478 42.33 -20.34 42.54
N ARG A 479 43.48 -19.66 42.56
CA ARG A 479 44.31 -19.47 43.76
C ARG A 479 43.92 -18.28 44.64
N ARG A 480 43.06 -17.38 44.16
CA ARG A 480 42.49 -16.27 44.95
C ARG A 480 41.00 -16.53 45.09
N GLY A 481 40.56 -17.01 46.25
CA GLY A 481 39.22 -17.55 46.51
C GLY A 481 38.05 -16.59 46.29
N PHE A 482 37.74 -16.26 45.04
CA PHE A 482 36.52 -15.56 44.64
C PHE A 482 35.43 -16.56 44.28
N ARG A 483 34.39 -16.65 45.11
CA ARG A 483 33.14 -17.33 44.76
C ARG A 483 32.40 -16.49 43.69
N ALA A 484 32.14 -17.09 42.54
CA ALA A 484 31.24 -16.52 41.53
C ALA A 484 29.76 -16.67 41.98
N PRO A 485 28.88 -15.68 41.71
CA PRO A 485 27.47 -15.77 42.05
C PRO A 485 26.73 -16.76 41.14
N ALA A 486 25.74 -17.44 41.73
CA ALA A 486 24.95 -18.50 41.13
C ALA A 486 24.13 -18.04 39.91
N ARG A 487 24.07 -18.89 38.88
CA ARG A 487 23.14 -18.75 37.74
C ARG A 487 21.77 -19.34 38.11
N PRO A 488 20.63 -18.67 37.84
CA PRO A 488 19.34 -19.32 37.89
C PRO A 488 19.09 -20.16 36.63
N SER A 489 18.48 -21.30 36.89
CA SER A 489 18.14 -22.42 36.04
C SER A 489 16.86 -22.21 35.22
N TRP A 490 16.96 -22.30 33.89
CA TRP A 490 15.95 -22.92 33.01
C TRP A 490 16.52 -23.04 31.59
N ALA A 491 17.11 -24.19 31.28
CA ALA A 491 17.45 -24.57 29.91
C ALA A 491 17.57 -26.09 29.83
N ILE A 492 16.43 -26.78 29.75
CA ILE A 492 16.39 -28.19 29.34
C ILE A 492 15.12 -28.41 28.52
N LEU A 493 15.29 -28.68 27.21
CA LEU A 493 14.69 -29.78 26.42
C LEU A 493 14.79 -29.51 24.90
N PRO A 494 14.82 -30.55 24.04
CA PRO A 494 15.89 -30.71 23.06
C PRO A 494 15.45 -30.71 21.59
N ARG A 495 16.45 -30.67 20.72
CA ARG A 495 16.38 -30.77 19.25
C ARG A 495 15.69 -32.07 18.79
N ALA A 496 14.69 -31.95 17.94
CA ALA A 496 14.22 -33.05 17.08
C ALA A 496 14.76 -32.86 15.65
N ARG A 497 15.42 -33.89 15.12
CA ARG A 497 15.68 -34.10 13.69
C ARG A 497 14.77 -35.21 13.16
N PRO A 498 14.48 -35.25 11.85
CA PRO A 498 13.40 -36.04 11.26
C PRO A 498 13.85 -37.47 10.91
N ALA A 499 12.91 -38.42 10.93
CA ALA A 499 13.09 -39.76 10.36
C ALA A 499 12.09 -40.01 9.23
N ARG A 500 12.63 -40.58 8.14
CA ARG A 500 11.95 -41.10 6.94
C ARG A 500 11.41 -42.51 7.19
N SER A 501 10.47 -42.91 6.33
CA SER A 501 10.18 -44.26 5.81
C SER A 501 9.90 -45.40 6.79
N ARG A 502 8.63 -45.82 6.86
CA ARG A 502 8.11 -46.99 6.14
C ARG A 502 6.64 -46.77 5.83
#